data_AF-A0AAN1JL00-F1
#
_entry.id   AF-A0AAN1JL00-F1
#
_cell.length_a   1.000
_cell.length_b   1.000
_cell.length_c   1.000
_cell.angle_alpha   90.00
_cell.angle_beta   90.00
_cell.angle_gamma   90.00
#
_symmetry.space_group_name_H-M   'P 1'
#
loop_
_entity.id
_entity.type
_entity.pdbx_description
1 polymer ?
#
loop_
_entity_poly.entity_id
_entity_poly.type
_entity_poly.pdbx_seq_one_letter_code
_entity_poly.pdbx_strand_id
1 'polypeptide(L)'
;MGSYTIAVNRPEAPSKHHREPWNASTLHNEFDVHTELVIRSGYKPPGDLTPYDVARTITSLLRLCCDPTIRFLMQSSHSFSEIAAIPHPELRLTPVESSPQYIQLALAKPKPMIGLLDWVRDHWPNAVGLMASHAAFRLAMEAFELSTFVPHHALTLVSLWGALEALFSPSTSELRFRVSVLIASYAYPPGEERLALQREIFELYDKRSAAAHGKPKHNDTHLVQTFNILQRVLVRMIEDNEVPSKAALNNMLLGAS
;
A
#
# COMPACT_ATOMS: atom_id res chain seq x y z
N MET A 1 23.10 -1.59 14.78
CA MET A 1 21.96 -0.66 14.77
C MET A 1 22.48 0.67 14.26
N GLY A 2 21.92 1.21 13.16
CA GLY A 2 22.30 2.54 12.69
C GLY A 2 21.84 3.59 13.70
N SER A 3 22.71 4.54 14.05
CA SER A 3 22.32 5.72 14.81
C SER A 3 21.59 6.66 13.84
N TYR A 4 20.31 6.94 14.09
CA TYR A 4 19.57 7.96 13.35
C TYR A 4 19.64 9.27 14.11
N THR A 5 20.09 10.33 13.44
CA THR A 5 20.09 11.69 13.98
C THR A 5 18.80 12.38 13.52
N ILE A 6 18.06 12.99 14.45
CA ILE A 6 16.80 13.68 14.14
C ILE A 6 16.92 15.15 14.52
N ALA A 7 16.63 16.01 13.56
CA ALA A 7 16.45 17.43 13.78
C ALA A 7 15.04 17.72 14.29
N VAL A 8 14.90 18.23 15.51
CA VAL A 8 13.56 18.61 16.04
C VAL A 8 13.22 20.09 15.84
N ASN A 9 14.23 20.94 15.63
CA ASN A 9 14.06 22.37 15.38
C ASN A 9 14.22 22.67 13.89
N ARG A 10 13.36 23.54 13.35
CA ARG A 10 13.50 24.02 11.95
C ARG A 10 14.82 24.77 11.74
N PRO A 11 15.35 24.79 10.50
CA PRO A 11 16.48 25.66 10.16
C PRO A 11 16.11 27.13 10.37
N GLU A 12 17.09 27.96 10.68
CA GLU A 12 16.88 29.40 10.90
C GLU A 12 16.45 30.15 9.63
N ALA A 13 16.76 29.61 8.46
CA ALA A 13 16.36 30.15 7.15
C ALA A 13 16.33 29.02 6.09
N PRO A 14 15.62 29.21 4.97
CA PRO A 14 15.69 28.28 3.83
C PRO A 14 17.15 28.01 3.43
N SER A 15 17.47 26.75 3.12
CA SER A 15 18.82 26.29 2.74
C SER A 15 19.91 26.38 3.83
N LYS A 16 19.56 26.69 5.09
CA LYS A 16 20.47 26.51 6.22
C LYS A 16 20.35 25.11 6.82
N HIS A 17 21.42 24.65 7.48
CA HIS A 17 21.38 23.44 8.27
C HIS A 17 20.54 23.64 9.53
N HIS A 18 19.96 22.55 10.04
CA HIS A 18 19.33 22.52 11.35
C HIS A 18 20.38 22.83 12.46
N ARG A 19 19.94 23.19 13.68
CA ARG A 19 20.85 23.46 14.81
C ARG A 19 21.44 22.19 15.44
N GLU A 20 22.76 22.17 15.64
CA GLU A 20 23.55 21.10 16.26
C GLU A 20 22.95 20.47 17.53
N PRO A 21 23.29 19.19 17.84
CA PRO A 21 24.39 18.39 17.26
C PRO A 21 23.99 17.51 16.07
N TRP A 22 24.90 17.40 15.09
CA TRP A 22 24.79 16.50 13.92
C TRP A 22 25.85 15.41 13.96
N ASN A 23 25.51 14.21 13.50
CA ASN A 23 26.48 13.17 13.15
C ASN A 23 26.22 12.72 11.71
N ALA A 24 27.27 12.72 10.89
CA ALA A 24 27.18 12.32 9.48
C ALA A 24 26.85 10.82 9.36
N SER A 25 25.79 10.51 8.63
CA SER A 25 25.45 9.17 8.18
C SER A 25 26.12 8.91 6.83
N THR A 26 26.64 7.70 6.60
CA THR A 26 27.13 7.28 5.27
C THR A 26 26.01 7.11 4.25
N LEU A 27 24.75 7.02 4.71
CA LEU A 27 23.54 6.98 3.88
C LEU A 27 23.02 8.42 3.70
N HIS A 28 22.98 8.87 2.45
CA HIS A 28 22.43 10.17 2.02
C HIS A 28 20.89 10.15 1.96
N ASN A 29 20.23 9.63 2.99
CA ASN A 29 18.78 9.59 3.07
C ASN A 29 18.33 10.55 4.17
N GLU A 30 18.11 11.80 3.80
CA GLU A 30 17.48 12.83 4.63
C GLU A 30 16.01 12.92 4.26
N PHE A 31 15.14 13.10 5.25
CA PHE A 31 13.71 13.26 5.02
C PHE A 31 13.16 14.33 5.95
N ASP A 32 12.28 15.18 5.42
CA ASP A 32 11.50 16.13 6.21
C ASP A 32 10.14 15.54 6.56
N VAL A 33 9.72 15.75 7.81
CA VAL A 33 8.36 15.41 8.26
C VAL A 33 7.52 16.68 8.24
N HIS A 34 6.54 16.73 7.33
CA HIS A 34 5.67 17.90 7.16
C HIS A 34 4.31 17.76 7.84
N THR A 35 3.86 16.53 8.07
CA THR A 35 2.51 16.22 8.53
C THR A 35 2.56 15.11 9.56
N GLU A 36 1.68 15.18 10.56
CA GLU A 36 1.52 14.12 11.56
C GLU A 36 0.14 13.47 11.46
N LEU A 37 0.11 12.15 11.59
CA LEU A 37 -1.11 11.37 11.77
C LEU A 37 -1.22 10.97 13.24
N VAL A 38 -2.29 11.39 13.90
CA VAL A 38 -2.50 11.13 15.33
C VAL A 38 -3.59 10.08 15.53
N ILE A 39 -3.22 8.92 16.07
CA ILE A 39 -4.17 7.94 16.59
C ILE A 39 -4.40 8.25 18.07
N ARG A 40 -5.62 8.66 18.42
CA ARG A 40 -5.96 9.03 19.81
C ARG A 40 -5.86 7.80 20.71
N SER A 41 -5.33 7.98 21.92
CA SER A 41 -5.16 6.91 22.92
C SER A 41 -6.46 6.22 23.33
N GLY A 42 -7.61 6.89 23.19
CA GLY A 42 -8.93 6.30 23.43
C GLY A 42 -9.46 5.44 22.29
N TYR A 43 -8.84 5.46 21.11
CA TYR A 43 -9.26 4.64 19.98
C TYR A 43 -8.88 3.16 20.23
N LYS A 44 -9.86 2.27 20.08
CA LYS A 44 -9.68 0.82 20.23
C LYS A 44 -9.80 0.18 18.85
N PRO A 45 -8.68 -0.18 18.19
CA PRO A 45 -8.74 -0.85 16.90
C PRO A 45 -9.49 -2.20 17.01
N PRO A 46 -10.16 -2.63 15.93
CA PRO A 46 -10.86 -3.92 15.92
C PRO A 46 -9.87 -5.10 15.87
N GLY A 47 -10.31 -6.25 16.39
CA GLY A 47 -9.58 -7.51 16.31
C GLY A 47 -8.24 -7.48 17.06
N ASP A 48 -7.19 -7.95 16.38
CA ASP A 48 -5.81 -8.02 16.87
C ASP A 48 -4.97 -6.79 16.50
N LEU A 49 -5.58 -5.79 15.85
CA LEU A 49 -4.85 -4.62 15.34
C LEU A 49 -4.40 -3.70 16.47
N THR A 50 -3.24 -3.09 16.28
CA THR A 50 -2.69 -2.05 17.14
C THR A 50 -2.95 -0.65 16.58
N PRO A 51 -2.82 0.41 17.38
CA PRO A 51 -2.84 1.78 16.85
C PRO A 51 -1.81 2.03 15.74
N TYR A 52 -0.69 1.31 15.78
CA TYR A 52 0.33 1.36 14.75
C TYR A 52 -0.17 0.76 13.43
N ASP A 53 -0.88 -0.37 13.47
CA ASP A 53 -1.46 -1.00 12.26
C ASP A 53 -2.53 -0.10 11.62
N VAL A 54 -3.26 0.66 12.43
CA VAL A 54 -4.23 1.67 11.95
C VAL A 54 -3.50 2.81 11.23
N ALA A 55 -2.42 3.34 11.81
CA ALA A 55 -1.62 4.39 11.19
C ALA A 55 -1.00 3.91 9.86
N ARG A 56 -0.48 2.67 9.82
CA ARG A 56 0.01 2.04 8.59
C ARG A 56 -1.10 1.88 7.56
N THR A 57 -2.27 1.38 7.97
CA THR A 57 -3.42 1.20 7.06
C THR A 57 -3.83 2.54 6.43
N ILE A 58 -3.98 3.60 7.22
CA ILE A 58 -4.31 4.94 6.72
C ILE A 58 -3.22 5.44 5.76
N THR A 59 -1.94 5.24 6.09
CA THR A 59 -0.84 5.64 5.20
C THR A 59 -0.86 4.86 3.89
N SER A 60 -1.17 3.56 3.93
CA SER A 60 -1.35 2.73 2.74
C SER A 60 -2.53 3.21 1.89
N LEU A 61 -3.62 3.71 2.48
CA LEU A 61 -4.73 4.33 1.72
C LEU A 61 -4.33 5.65 1.06
N LEU A 62 -3.56 6.48 1.76
CA LEU A 62 -2.99 7.71 1.19
C LEU A 62 -2.11 7.38 -0.02
N ARG A 63 -1.30 6.31 0.03
CA ARG A 63 -0.56 5.81 -1.14
C ARG A 63 -1.45 5.30 -2.25
N LEU A 64 -2.48 4.53 -1.86
CA LEU A 64 -3.38 3.87 -2.78
C LEU A 64 -4.16 4.87 -3.61
N CYS A 65 -4.64 5.96 -3.01
CA CYS A 65 -5.60 6.87 -3.66
C CYS A 65 -5.10 8.30 -3.83
N CYS A 66 -4.18 8.79 -2.99
CA CYS A 66 -3.76 10.20 -2.99
C CYS A 66 -2.44 10.42 -3.73
N ASP A 67 -1.37 9.77 -3.29
CA ASP A 67 -0.04 9.89 -3.88
C ASP A 67 0.83 8.69 -3.46
N PRO A 68 1.28 7.83 -4.40
CA PRO A 68 2.08 6.66 -4.08
C PRO A 68 3.46 6.98 -3.48
N THR A 69 3.90 8.24 -3.52
CA THR A 69 5.16 8.71 -2.91
C THR A 69 5.04 9.03 -1.42
N ILE A 70 3.83 9.02 -0.84
CA ILE A 70 3.63 9.30 0.60
C ILE A 70 4.36 8.26 1.46
N ARG A 71 5.05 8.72 2.51
CA ARG A 71 5.91 7.89 3.38
C ARG A 71 5.48 7.91 4.84
N PHE A 72 5.54 6.75 5.50
CA PHE A 72 5.48 6.66 6.96
C PHE A 72 6.90 6.60 7.52
N LEU A 73 7.47 7.76 7.81
CA LEU A 73 8.90 7.86 8.11
C LEU A 73 9.22 7.55 9.57
N MET A 74 8.37 7.98 10.51
CA MET A 74 8.70 8.02 11.92
C MET A 74 7.46 7.82 12.78
N GLN A 75 7.58 6.95 13.78
CA GLN A 75 6.65 6.87 14.90
C GLN A 75 7.18 7.70 16.06
N SER A 76 6.29 8.47 16.69
CA SER A 76 6.61 9.27 17.88
C SER A 76 5.64 8.95 19.02
N SER A 77 6.17 9.05 20.25
CA SER A 77 5.37 9.02 21.48
C SER A 77 4.60 10.32 21.75
N HIS A 78 5.01 11.43 21.13
CA HIS A 78 4.46 12.78 21.33
C HIS A 78 4.25 13.48 19.98
N SER A 79 3.43 14.54 19.94
CA SER A 79 3.24 15.35 18.72
C SER A 79 4.56 15.95 18.25
N PHE A 80 4.81 15.94 16.94
CA PHE A 80 5.99 16.56 16.33
C PHE A 80 6.05 18.08 16.55
N SER A 81 4.91 18.71 16.86
CA SER A 81 4.87 20.13 17.22
C SER A 81 5.40 20.41 18.64
N GLU A 82 5.45 19.39 19.50
CA GLU A 82 5.80 19.50 20.92
C GLU A 82 7.15 18.86 21.25
N ILE A 83 7.67 17.95 20.41
CA ILE A 83 8.88 17.15 20.70
C ILE A 83 10.12 18.00 21.04
N ALA A 84 10.21 19.23 20.55
CA ALA A 84 11.33 20.12 20.87
C ALA A 84 11.38 20.52 22.36
N ALA A 85 10.23 20.47 23.05
CA ALA A 85 10.11 20.78 24.47
C ALA A 85 10.14 19.53 25.38
N ILE A 86 10.09 18.33 24.81
CA ILE A 86 10.06 17.08 25.57
C ILE A 86 11.49 16.66 25.98
N PRO A 87 11.75 16.35 27.26
CA PRO A 87 13.05 15.84 27.69
C PRO A 87 13.44 14.54 26.96
N HIS A 88 14.70 14.42 26.55
CA HIS A 88 15.22 13.25 25.81
C HIS A 88 14.88 11.87 26.41
N PRO A 89 14.90 11.65 27.74
CA PRO A 89 14.56 10.34 28.32
C PRO A 89 13.09 9.93 28.11
N GLU A 90 12.20 10.89 27.90
CA GLU A 90 10.75 10.68 27.73
C GLU A 90 10.37 10.56 26.25
N LEU A 91 11.21 11.10 25.37
CA LEU A 91 11.01 11.10 23.93
C LEU A 91 11.38 9.75 23.31
N ARG A 92 10.36 9.03 22.82
CA ARG A 92 10.54 7.85 21.96
C ARG A 92 10.23 8.20 20.51
N LEU A 93 11.24 8.05 19.66
CA LEU A 93 11.16 8.17 18.20
C LEU A 93 11.65 6.86 17.57
N THR A 94 10.90 6.32 16.62
CA THR A 94 11.24 5.06 15.94
C THR A 94 11.08 5.24 14.43
N PRO A 95 12.18 5.17 13.66
CA PRO A 95 12.10 5.17 12.20
C PRO A 95 11.32 3.95 11.72
N VAL A 96 10.45 4.14 10.73
CA VAL A 96 9.61 3.06 10.18
C VAL A 96 10.10 2.69 8.78
N GLU A 97 9.93 3.57 7.80
CA GLU A 97 10.37 3.32 6.42
C GLU A 97 11.69 4.02 6.11
N SER A 98 12.81 3.51 6.64
CA SER A 98 14.12 4.10 6.38
C SER A 98 14.72 3.70 5.02
N SER A 99 14.22 2.63 4.40
CA SER A 99 14.63 2.20 3.06
C SER A 99 14.13 3.16 1.97
N PRO A 100 14.88 3.39 0.89
CA PRO A 100 14.38 4.16 -0.24
C PRO A 100 13.24 3.40 -0.95
N GLN A 101 12.34 4.15 -1.59
CA GLN A 101 11.43 3.56 -2.59
C GLN A 101 12.22 3.34 -3.88
N TYR A 102 12.40 2.08 -4.26
CA TYR A 102 13.13 1.68 -5.46
C TYR A 102 12.26 1.75 -6.72
N ILE A 103 10.94 1.58 -6.58
CA ILE A 103 9.99 1.72 -7.68
C ILE A 103 9.24 3.03 -7.50
N GLN A 104 9.37 3.90 -8.50
CA GLN A 104 8.74 5.22 -8.54
C GLN A 104 7.41 5.10 -9.28
N LEU A 105 6.31 5.23 -8.55
CA LEU A 105 4.97 5.29 -9.11
C LEU A 105 4.49 6.74 -9.12
N ALA A 106 3.61 7.05 -10.06
CA ALA A 106 2.93 8.34 -10.12
C ALA A 106 1.49 8.15 -10.57
N LEU A 107 0.60 9.03 -10.14
CA LEU A 107 -0.77 9.04 -10.62
C LEU A 107 -0.80 9.43 -12.10
N ALA A 108 -1.40 8.59 -12.93
CA ALA A 108 -1.54 8.87 -14.36
C ALA A 108 -2.34 10.15 -14.66
N LYS A 109 -3.30 10.49 -13.79
CA LYS A 109 -4.10 11.72 -13.84
C LYS A 109 -4.23 12.28 -12.43
N PRO A 110 -3.47 13.33 -12.07
CA PRO A 110 -3.58 13.97 -10.77
C PRO A 110 -5.01 14.49 -10.56
N LYS A 111 -5.66 14.06 -9.47
CA LYS A 111 -6.94 14.61 -9.01
C LYS A 111 -6.66 15.63 -7.90
N PRO A 112 -7.58 16.59 -7.64
CA PRO A 112 -7.44 17.50 -6.51
C PRO A 112 -7.27 16.72 -5.21
N MET A 113 -6.18 16.97 -4.49
CA MET A 113 -5.81 16.26 -3.26
C MET A 113 -6.94 16.25 -2.23
N ILE A 114 -7.68 17.35 -2.10
CA ILE A 114 -8.78 17.47 -1.13
C ILE A 114 -9.85 16.40 -1.30
N GLY A 115 -10.27 16.10 -2.53
CA GLY A 115 -11.28 15.07 -2.79
C GLY A 115 -10.75 13.65 -2.55
N LEU A 116 -9.44 13.43 -2.74
CA LEU A 116 -8.81 12.15 -2.42
C LEU A 116 -8.70 11.95 -0.90
N LEU A 117 -8.43 13.02 -0.15
CA LEU A 117 -8.44 12.99 1.32
C LEU A 117 -9.84 12.78 1.89
N ASP A 118 -10.88 13.34 1.26
CA ASP A 118 -12.27 13.05 1.62
C ASP A 118 -12.57 11.54 1.47
N TRP A 119 -12.13 10.92 0.36
CA TRP A 119 -12.29 9.48 0.18
C TRP A 119 -11.60 8.68 1.29
N VAL A 120 -10.36 9.04 1.66
CA VAL A 120 -9.63 8.36 2.74
C VAL A 120 -10.34 8.55 4.09
N ARG A 121 -10.81 9.77 4.39
CA ARG A 121 -11.59 10.06 5.61
C ARG A 121 -12.82 9.17 5.71
N ASP A 122 -13.53 8.99 4.60
CA ASP A 122 -14.82 8.29 4.59
C ASP A 122 -14.65 6.76 4.61
N HIS A 123 -13.53 6.24 4.10
CA HIS A 123 -13.34 4.78 3.92
C HIS A 123 -12.23 4.13 4.76
N TRP A 124 -11.40 4.89 5.47
CA TRP A 124 -10.38 4.28 6.34
C TRP A 124 -10.94 3.31 7.40
N PRO A 125 -12.14 3.51 7.98
CA PRO A 125 -12.69 2.54 8.93
C PRO A 125 -12.99 1.20 8.26
N ASN A 126 -13.44 1.20 7.00
CA ASN A 126 -13.70 -0.01 6.23
C ASN A 126 -12.40 -0.78 6.02
N ALA A 127 -11.35 -0.10 5.55
CA ALA A 127 -10.04 -0.72 5.35
C ALA A 127 -9.51 -1.34 6.66
N VAL A 128 -9.59 -0.64 7.78
CA VAL A 128 -9.18 -1.17 9.09
C VAL A 128 -10.03 -2.37 9.50
N GLY A 129 -11.34 -2.33 9.29
CA GLY A 129 -12.24 -3.45 9.55
C GLY A 129 -11.90 -4.68 8.70
N LEU A 130 -11.62 -4.49 7.42
CA LEU A 130 -11.22 -5.55 6.49
C LEU A 130 -9.83 -6.11 6.84
N MET A 131 -8.87 -5.26 7.23
CA MET A 131 -7.57 -5.68 7.74
C MET A 131 -7.74 -6.61 8.96
N ALA A 132 -8.65 -6.28 9.88
CA ALA A 132 -8.88 -7.08 11.09
C ALA A 132 -9.57 -8.43 10.82
N SER A 133 -10.41 -8.51 9.79
CA SER A 133 -11.33 -9.64 9.57
C SER A 133 -10.93 -10.57 8.42
N HIS A 134 -10.13 -10.12 7.46
CA HIS A 134 -9.84 -10.86 6.23
C HIS A 134 -8.34 -10.97 5.96
N ALA A 135 -7.77 -12.16 6.22
CA ALA A 135 -6.34 -12.42 6.03
C ALA A 135 -5.86 -12.20 4.58
N ALA A 136 -6.67 -12.55 3.57
CA ALA A 136 -6.31 -12.33 2.17
C ALA A 136 -6.25 -10.84 1.79
N PHE A 137 -7.16 -10.04 2.35
CA PHE A 137 -7.13 -8.58 2.19
C PHE A 137 -5.92 -7.96 2.91
N ARG A 138 -5.64 -8.41 4.14
CA ARG A 138 -4.44 -8.01 4.89
C ARG A 138 -3.16 -8.26 4.10
N LEU A 139 -3.00 -9.47 3.56
CA LEU A 139 -1.87 -9.84 2.70
C LEU A 139 -1.78 -8.95 1.47
N ALA A 140 -2.90 -8.61 0.84
CA ALA A 140 -2.92 -7.78 -0.36
C ALA A 140 -2.54 -6.32 -0.09
N MET A 141 -3.01 -5.75 1.02
CA MET A 141 -2.62 -4.42 1.48
C MET A 141 -1.13 -4.38 1.85
N GLU A 142 -0.61 -5.40 2.54
CA GLU A 142 0.82 -5.49 2.88
C GLU A 142 1.70 -5.66 1.64
N ALA A 143 1.29 -6.51 0.68
CA ALA A 143 2.01 -6.67 -0.58
C ALA A 143 2.04 -5.34 -1.36
N PHE A 144 0.92 -4.61 -1.42
CA PHE A 144 0.86 -3.28 -2.01
C PHE A 144 1.79 -2.29 -1.28
N GLU A 145 1.75 -2.24 0.05
CA GLU A 145 2.57 -1.32 0.85
C GLU A 145 4.07 -1.53 0.63
N LEU A 146 4.51 -2.80 0.65
CA LEU A 146 5.93 -3.16 0.56
C LEU A 146 6.48 -3.12 -0.86
N SER A 147 5.60 -3.19 -1.86
CA SER A 147 5.96 -3.35 -3.27
C SER A 147 6.97 -2.33 -3.78
N THR A 148 6.86 -1.06 -3.36
CA THR A 148 7.74 0.03 -3.81
C THR A 148 9.11 0.03 -3.13
N PHE A 149 9.26 -0.75 -2.06
CA PHE A 149 10.49 -0.87 -1.27
C PHE A 149 11.35 -2.07 -1.65
N VAL A 150 10.86 -2.92 -2.56
CA VAL A 150 11.61 -4.07 -3.05
C VAL A 150 12.39 -3.67 -4.32
N PRO A 151 13.74 -3.76 -4.33
CA PRO A 151 14.57 -3.33 -5.46
C PRO A 151 14.51 -4.24 -6.69
N HIS A 152 13.66 -5.28 -6.67
CA HIS A 152 13.63 -6.34 -7.68
C HIS A 152 12.22 -6.54 -8.24
N HIS A 153 12.00 -6.12 -9.49
CA HIS A 153 10.69 -6.19 -10.15
C HIS A 153 10.10 -7.61 -10.18
N ALA A 154 10.95 -8.62 -10.34
CA ALA A 154 10.51 -10.02 -10.32
C ALA A 154 9.87 -10.41 -8.98
N LEU A 155 10.51 -10.03 -7.86
CA LEU A 155 10.01 -10.32 -6.51
C LEU A 155 8.75 -9.53 -6.22
N THR A 156 8.71 -8.25 -6.62
CA THR A 156 7.52 -7.41 -6.51
C THR A 156 6.35 -8.03 -7.27
N LEU A 157 6.53 -8.43 -8.53
CA LEU A 157 5.50 -9.10 -9.33
C LEU A 157 5.01 -10.39 -8.65
N VAL A 158 5.91 -11.25 -8.19
CA VAL A 158 5.53 -12.49 -7.52
C VAL A 158 4.71 -12.22 -6.26
N SER A 159 5.09 -11.21 -5.47
CA SER A 159 4.36 -10.80 -4.26
C SER A 159 2.95 -10.26 -4.58
N LEU A 160 2.83 -9.33 -5.53
CA LEU A 160 1.53 -8.74 -5.91
C LEU A 160 0.57 -9.79 -6.48
N TRP A 161 1.08 -10.71 -7.30
CA TRP A 161 0.25 -11.81 -7.81
C TRP A 161 -0.09 -12.84 -6.75
N GLY A 162 0.79 -13.10 -5.79
CA GLY A 162 0.45 -13.94 -4.62
C GLY A 162 -0.72 -13.36 -3.83
N ALA A 163 -0.75 -12.04 -3.65
CA ALA A 163 -1.88 -11.32 -3.07
C ALA A 163 -3.16 -11.42 -3.89
N LEU A 164 -3.08 -11.19 -5.21
CA LEU A 164 -4.24 -11.35 -6.11
C LEU A 164 -4.77 -12.79 -6.13
N GLU A 165 -3.89 -13.78 -6.11
CA GLU A 165 -4.24 -15.20 -6.00
C GLU A 165 -4.96 -15.49 -4.69
N ALA A 166 -4.50 -14.94 -3.56
CA ALA A 166 -5.15 -15.10 -2.26
C ALA A 166 -6.56 -14.49 -2.23
N LEU A 167 -6.77 -13.37 -2.92
CA LEU A 167 -8.09 -12.73 -3.02
C LEU A 167 -9.06 -13.47 -3.96
N PHE A 168 -8.56 -13.95 -5.11
CA PHE A 168 -9.42 -14.39 -6.20
C PHE A 168 -9.33 -15.89 -6.53
N SER A 169 -8.43 -16.67 -5.93
CA SER A 169 -8.32 -18.10 -6.23
C SER A 169 -8.20 -18.99 -5.00
N PRO A 170 -9.34 -19.51 -4.51
CA PRO A 170 -9.34 -20.51 -3.43
C PRO A 170 -8.97 -21.93 -3.90
N SER A 171 -8.55 -22.14 -5.15
CA SER A 171 -8.13 -23.45 -5.67
C SER A 171 -6.87 -23.33 -6.53
N THR A 172 -6.04 -24.37 -6.52
CA THR A 172 -4.76 -24.46 -7.21
C THR A 172 -4.87 -24.97 -8.66
N SER A 173 -6.03 -25.52 -9.05
CA SER A 173 -6.26 -25.97 -10.43
C SER A 173 -6.60 -24.81 -11.36
N GLU A 174 -6.00 -24.80 -12.56
CA GLU A 174 -6.26 -23.81 -13.61
C GLU A 174 -6.08 -22.35 -13.15
N LEU A 175 -5.11 -22.14 -12.25
CA LEU A 175 -4.93 -20.88 -11.52
C LEU A 175 -4.91 -19.65 -12.43
N ARG A 176 -4.16 -19.69 -13.55
CA ARG A 176 -4.12 -18.62 -14.54
C ARG A 176 -5.51 -18.25 -15.07
N PHE A 177 -6.28 -19.24 -15.52
CA PHE A 177 -7.60 -19.01 -16.08
C PHE A 177 -8.56 -18.47 -15.00
N ARG A 178 -8.60 -19.12 -13.83
CA ARG A 178 -9.51 -18.74 -12.74
C ARG A 178 -9.22 -17.33 -12.22
N VAL A 179 -7.97 -17.00 -11.92
CA VAL A 179 -7.59 -15.65 -11.47
C VAL A 179 -7.97 -14.61 -12.52
N SER A 180 -7.68 -14.87 -13.80
CA SER A 180 -8.00 -13.92 -14.88
C SER A 180 -9.48 -13.64 -15.00
N VAL A 181 -10.32 -14.68 -14.99
CA VAL A 181 -11.75 -14.52 -15.22
C VAL A 181 -12.47 -13.98 -13.98
N LEU A 182 -12.02 -14.34 -12.77
CA LEU A 182 -12.64 -13.88 -11.52
C LEU A 182 -12.31 -12.41 -11.22
N ILE A 183 -11.06 -11.97 -11.43
CA ILE A 183 -10.72 -10.55 -11.33
C ILE A 183 -11.49 -9.73 -12.37
N ALA A 184 -11.56 -10.20 -13.62
CA ALA A 184 -12.28 -9.49 -14.67
C ALA A 184 -13.79 -9.40 -14.39
N SER A 185 -14.39 -10.50 -13.91
CA SER A 185 -15.80 -10.55 -13.55
C SER A 185 -16.14 -9.72 -12.32
N TYR A 186 -15.18 -9.61 -11.38
CA TYR A 186 -15.28 -8.67 -10.28
C TYR A 186 -15.23 -7.24 -10.82
N ALA A 187 -14.24 -6.88 -11.62
CA ALA A 187 -14.05 -5.50 -12.08
C ALA A 187 -15.15 -4.97 -13.01
N TYR A 188 -15.74 -5.80 -13.87
CA TYR A 188 -16.71 -5.37 -14.88
C TYR A 188 -17.90 -6.33 -15.00
N PRO A 189 -19.11 -5.83 -15.35
CA PRO A 189 -20.23 -6.68 -15.77
C PRO A 189 -19.91 -7.42 -17.08
N PRO A 190 -20.73 -8.41 -17.51
CA PRO A 190 -20.51 -9.10 -18.78
C PRO A 190 -20.47 -8.13 -19.95
N GLY A 191 -19.41 -8.18 -20.77
CA GLY A 191 -19.23 -7.27 -21.90
C GLY A 191 -17.80 -7.25 -22.44
N GLU A 192 -17.54 -6.39 -23.42
CA GLU A 192 -16.23 -6.26 -24.08
C GLU A 192 -15.13 -5.84 -23.10
N GLU A 193 -15.43 -4.96 -22.14
CA GLU A 193 -14.46 -4.51 -21.12
C GLU A 193 -13.98 -5.67 -20.23
N ARG A 194 -14.92 -6.54 -19.80
CA ARG A 194 -14.58 -7.75 -19.03
C ARG A 194 -13.69 -8.68 -19.84
N LEU A 195 -14.02 -8.90 -21.12
CA LEU A 195 -13.22 -9.76 -22.00
C LEU A 195 -11.82 -9.19 -22.23
N ALA A 196 -11.71 -7.87 -22.46
CA ALA A 196 -10.44 -7.19 -22.64
C ALA A 196 -9.55 -7.30 -21.39
N LEU A 197 -10.12 -7.02 -20.21
CA LEU A 197 -9.40 -7.14 -18.95
C LEU A 197 -8.98 -8.59 -18.65
N GLN A 198 -9.84 -9.58 -18.95
CA GLN A 198 -9.49 -10.98 -18.76
C GLN A 198 -8.26 -11.37 -19.62
N ARG A 199 -8.21 -10.92 -20.88
CA ARG A 199 -7.07 -11.17 -21.78
C ARG A 199 -5.80 -10.51 -21.26
N GLU A 200 -5.89 -9.24 -20.83
CA GLU A 200 -4.76 -8.52 -20.23
C GLU A 200 -4.21 -9.26 -19.01
N ILE A 201 -5.07 -9.67 -18.09
CA ILE A 201 -4.67 -10.41 -16.89
C ILE A 201 -4.03 -11.75 -17.25
N PHE A 202 -4.60 -12.46 -18.23
CA PHE A 202 -4.08 -13.74 -18.67
C PHE A 202 -2.64 -13.62 -19.18
N GLU A 203 -2.33 -12.57 -19.95
CA GLU A 203 -0.98 -12.27 -20.41
C GLU A 203 -0.05 -11.85 -19.25
N LEU A 204 -0.52 -10.99 -18.34
CA LEU A 204 0.27 -10.56 -17.18
C LEU A 204 0.62 -11.72 -16.25
N TYR A 205 -0.28 -12.69 -16.11
CA TYR A 205 -0.01 -13.90 -15.32
C TYR A 205 1.16 -14.71 -15.91
N ASP A 206 1.27 -14.80 -17.24
CA ASP A 206 2.42 -15.43 -17.90
C ASP A 206 3.74 -14.67 -17.60
N LYS A 207 3.68 -13.34 -17.47
CA LYS A 207 4.83 -12.52 -17.07
C LYS A 207 5.25 -12.79 -15.64
N ARG A 208 4.29 -12.95 -14.72
CA ARG A 208 4.58 -13.38 -13.35
C ARG A 208 5.18 -14.78 -13.31
N SER A 209 4.62 -15.73 -14.06
CA SER A 209 5.17 -17.09 -14.11
C SER A 209 6.63 -17.07 -14.59
N ALA A 210 6.93 -16.27 -15.62
CA ALA A 210 8.30 -16.05 -16.06
C ALA A 210 9.19 -15.43 -14.95
N ALA A 211 8.70 -14.42 -14.22
CA ALA A 211 9.42 -13.80 -13.11
C ALA A 211 9.75 -14.80 -11.98
N ALA A 212 8.79 -15.65 -11.59
CA ALA A 212 8.99 -16.69 -10.57
C ALA A 212 10.05 -17.72 -10.95
N HIS A 213 10.25 -17.96 -12.26
CA HIS A 213 11.26 -18.88 -12.79
C HIS A 213 12.54 -18.16 -13.26
N GLY A 214 12.76 -16.89 -12.89
CA GLY A 214 13.98 -16.15 -13.22
C GLY A 214 14.13 -15.82 -14.72
N LYS A 215 13.03 -15.82 -15.49
CA LYS A 215 13.05 -15.50 -16.93
C LYS A 215 12.80 -13.99 -17.13
N PRO A 216 13.66 -13.27 -17.87
CA PRO A 216 13.56 -11.82 -18.07
C PRO A 216 12.51 -11.47 -19.14
N LYS A 217 11.26 -11.91 -18.97
CA LYS A 217 10.14 -11.62 -19.89
C LYS A 217 9.21 -10.50 -19.38
N HIS A 218 9.46 -10.01 -18.17
CA HIS A 218 8.71 -8.92 -17.54
C HIS A 218 9.50 -7.61 -17.64
N ASN A 219 8.81 -6.49 -17.44
CA ASN A 219 9.35 -5.13 -17.50
C ASN A 219 8.45 -4.21 -16.64
N ASP A 220 8.81 -2.93 -16.59
CA ASP A 220 8.16 -1.93 -15.75
C ASP A 220 6.69 -1.73 -16.13
N THR A 221 6.34 -1.82 -17.41
CA THR A 221 4.95 -1.75 -17.87
C THR A 221 4.09 -2.85 -17.25
N HIS A 222 4.57 -4.10 -17.25
CA HIS A 222 3.83 -5.21 -16.64
C HIS A 222 3.65 -5.01 -15.13
N LEU A 223 4.62 -4.39 -14.47
CA LEU A 223 4.55 -4.07 -13.05
C LEU A 223 3.48 -3.00 -12.79
N VAL A 224 3.49 -1.89 -13.55
CA VAL A 224 2.48 -0.82 -13.45
C VAL A 224 1.07 -1.35 -13.75
N GLN A 225 0.91 -2.21 -14.75
CA GLN A 225 -0.39 -2.84 -15.03
C GLN A 225 -0.87 -3.71 -13.86
N THR A 226 0.02 -4.49 -13.25
CA THR A 226 -0.28 -5.30 -12.06
C THR A 226 -0.68 -4.41 -10.88
N PHE A 227 0.01 -3.28 -10.67
CA PHE A 227 -0.36 -2.27 -9.68
C PHE A 227 -1.76 -1.71 -9.90
N ASN A 228 -2.09 -1.34 -11.12
CA ASN A 228 -3.41 -0.79 -11.45
C ASN A 228 -4.53 -1.82 -11.20
N ILE A 229 -4.29 -3.10 -11.47
CA ILE A 229 -5.25 -4.18 -11.15
C ILE A 229 -5.45 -4.28 -9.64
N LEU A 230 -4.34 -4.38 -8.87
CA LEU A 230 -4.41 -4.51 -7.43
C LEU A 230 -5.07 -3.28 -6.77
N GLN A 231 -4.70 -2.08 -7.21
CA GLN A 231 -5.30 -0.83 -6.75
C GLN A 231 -6.81 -0.84 -6.97
N ARG A 232 -7.26 -1.17 -8.19
CA ARG A 232 -8.69 -1.19 -8.53
C ARG A 232 -9.48 -2.15 -7.64
N VAL A 233 -8.97 -3.36 -7.42
CA VAL A 233 -9.70 -4.35 -6.61
C VAL A 233 -9.71 -3.97 -5.13
N LEU A 234 -8.60 -3.44 -4.60
CA LEU A 234 -8.53 -2.99 -3.20
C LEU A 234 -9.47 -1.81 -2.95
N VAL A 235 -9.42 -0.78 -3.80
CA VAL A 235 -10.31 0.40 -3.71
C VAL A 235 -11.76 -0.04 -3.68
N ARG A 236 -12.16 -0.93 -4.59
CA ARG A 236 -13.53 -1.43 -4.61
C ARG A 236 -13.90 -2.22 -3.35
N MET A 237 -13.04 -3.12 -2.87
CA MET A 237 -13.32 -3.87 -1.63
C MET A 237 -13.50 -2.92 -0.43
N ILE A 238 -12.73 -1.83 -0.39
CA ILE A 238 -12.82 -0.80 0.65
C ILE A 238 -14.11 0.02 0.53
N GLU A 239 -14.51 0.40 -0.68
CA GLU A 239 -15.77 1.11 -0.97
C GLU A 239 -16.99 0.25 -0.63
N ASP A 240 -16.98 -1.01 -1.05
CA ASP A 240 -18.04 -2.00 -0.81
C ASP A 240 -18.02 -2.50 0.67
N ASN A 241 -16.94 -2.22 1.41
CA ASN A 241 -16.65 -2.77 2.75
C ASN A 241 -16.77 -4.30 2.80
N GLU A 242 -16.34 -4.97 1.74
CA GLU A 242 -16.50 -6.42 1.59
C GLU A 242 -15.33 -7.02 0.79
N VAL A 243 -14.87 -8.20 1.24
CA VAL A 243 -14.00 -9.07 0.44
C VAL A 243 -14.89 -10.15 -0.18
N PRO A 244 -14.95 -10.27 -1.51
CA PRO A 244 -15.91 -11.13 -2.17
C PRO A 244 -15.66 -12.60 -1.81
N SER A 245 -16.70 -13.27 -1.33
CA SER A 245 -16.63 -14.72 -1.05
C SER A 245 -16.46 -15.53 -2.34
N LYS A 246 -16.01 -16.78 -2.21
CA LYS A 246 -15.95 -17.73 -3.34
C LYS A 246 -17.31 -17.86 -4.06
N ALA A 247 -18.40 -17.88 -3.31
CA ALA A 247 -19.76 -17.98 -3.87
C ALA A 247 -20.11 -16.72 -4.66
N ALA A 248 -19.86 -15.53 -4.08
CA ALA A 248 -20.09 -14.25 -4.75
C ALA A 248 -19.29 -14.13 -6.06
N LEU A 249 -18.00 -14.48 -6.04
CA LEU A 249 -17.15 -14.49 -7.24
C LEU A 249 -17.67 -15.43 -8.33
N ASN A 250 -18.15 -16.62 -7.95
CA ASN A 250 -18.75 -17.56 -8.90
C ASN A 250 -20.08 -17.04 -9.47
N ASN A 251 -20.90 -16.39 -8.65
CA ASN A 251 -22.15 -15.77 -9.13
C ASN A 251 -21.86 -14.66 -10.15
N MET A 252 -20.90 -13.78 -9.87
CA MET A 252 -20.45 -12.73 -10.80
C MET A 252 -19.92 -13.29 -12.12
N LEU A 253 -19.19 -14.42 -12.05
CA LEU A 253 -18.67 -15.13 -13.21
C LEU A 253 -19.80 -15.68 -14.09
N LEU A 254 -20.79 -16.33 -13.47
CA LEU A 254 -21.92 -16.97 -14.15
C LEU A 254 -23.03 -15.98 -14.54
N GLY A 255 -22.93 -14.72 -14.11
CA GLY A 255 -23.94 -13.69 -14.36
C GLY A 255 -25.19 -13.83 -13.49
N ALA A 256 -25.09 -14.53 -12.36
CA ALA A 256 -26.16 -14.62 -11.37
C ALA A 256 -26.12 -13.40 -10.45
N SER A 257 -27.31 -12.82 -10.19
CA SER A 257 -27.54 -11.73 -9.23
C SER A 257 -27.59 -12.26 -7.81
#